data_AF-I2Q6K4-F1
#
_entry.id   AF-I2Q6K4-F1
#
_cell.length_a   1.000
_cell.length_b   1.000
_cell.length_c   1.000
_cell.angle_alpha   90.00
_cell.angle_beta   90.00
_cell.angle_gamma   90.00
#
_symmetry.space_group_name_H-M   'P 1'
#
loop_
_entity.id
_entity.type
_entity.pdbx_description
1 polymer ?
#
loop_
_entity_poly.entity_id
_entity_poly.type
_entity_poly.pdbx_seq_one_letter_code
_entity_poly.pdbx_strand_id
1 'polypeptide(L)'
;MLLHISSPTVKQVLAFHALFPNWPLNVLLSYAIEQHFHEFQEIHRKKICSLILDSGAYTLNKSKWAKRPPNILRAYANTSELSSKYYDFIFNLDEDFSLHGYDVNMFNQIELEEANLAPVPVIHNINNTDEARRFIDLGYDIVAIGQCQGGRPIKKLRHVINTLHDSNIKAHLFGVTKLEPLMKLPVWSCDSSSWVQYVKYGQVMWWNEELVDWDPIERIYFPDKQVDHDPRKGRNYWRYDYKAQFDTYLDQKLGITHDHLTGSESEHYRGLVNILFFKEMERYVTEFHTKVCGYVFDE
;
A
#
# COMPACT_ATOMS: atom_id res chain seq x y z
N MET A 1 -10.28 -7.65 1.19
CA MET A 1 -8.84 -7.38 1.00
C MET A 1 -8.53 -6.00 1.56
N LEU A 2 -7.45 -5.85 2.32
CA LEU A 2 -7.08 -4.57 2.93
C LEU A 2 -6.04 -3.83 2.07
N LEU A 3 -6.31 -2.59 1.69
CA LEU A 3 -5.34 -1.73 1.00
C LEU A 3 -4.84 -0.65 1.95
N HIS A 4 -3.53 -0.68 2.23
CA HIS A 4 -2.89 0.24 3.15
C HIS A 4 -2.33 1.45 2.41
N ILE A 5 -2.73 2.64 2.86
CA ILE A 5 -2.11 3.89 2.44
C ILE A 5 -0.76 3.99 3.16
N SER A 6 0.33 3.95 2.39
CA SER A 6 1.69 4.01 2.91
C SER A 6 2.05 5.45 3.29
N SER A 7 2.46 5.62 4.54
CA SER A 7 2.94 6.85 5.18
C SER A 7 2.12 8.13 4.89
N PRO A 8 0.79 8.12 5.08
CA PRO A 8 0.01 9.36 5.02
C PRO A 8 0.39 10.31 6.16
N THR A 9 0.10 11.59 5.99
CA THR A 9 0.15 12.55 7.10
C THR A 9 -1.09 12.42 7.98
N VAL A 10 -0.99 12.82 9.25
CA VAL A 10 -2.14 12.88 10.15
C VAL A 10 -3.23 13.81 9.59
N LYS A 11 -2.85 14.97 9.03
CA LYS A 11 -3.78 15.91 8.38
C LYS A 11 -4.62 15.23 7.30
N GLN A 12 -4.01 14.37 6.47
CA GLN A 12 -4.74 13.64 5.42
C GLN A 12 -5.69 12.59 5.97
N VAL A 13 -5.26 11.80 6.97
CA VAL A 13 -6.12 10.80 7.60
C VAL A 13 -7.31 11.45 8.29
N LEU A 14 -7.08 12.55 9.02
CA LEU A 14 -8.15 13.28 9.70
C LEU A 14 -9.13 13.94 8.73
N ALA A 15 -8.62 14.57 7.66
CA ALA A 15 -9.46 15.17 6.63
C ALA A 15 -10.29 14.12 5.90
N PHE A 16 -9.70 12.97 5.54
CA PHE A 16 -10.43 11.88 4.92
C PHE A 16 -11.50 11.30 5.85
N HIS A 17 -11.16 11.04 7.12
CA HIS A 17 -12.12 10.52 8.10
C HIS A 17 -13.28 11.49 8.37
N ALA A 18 -13.04 12.81 8.33
CA ALA A 18 -14.10 13.80 8.48
C ALA A 18 -15.13 13.72 7.34
N LEU A 19 -14.68 13.43 6.11
CA LEU A 19 -15.54 13.26 4.94
C LEU A 19 -16.20 11.87 4.92
N PHE A 20 -15.47 10.83 5.33
CA PHE A 20 -15.90 9.43 5.25
C PHE A 20 -15.72 8.70 6.59
N PRO A 21 -16.50 9.04 7.63
CA PRO A 21 -16.31 8.48 8.97
C PRO A 21 -16.54 6.96 9.03
N ASN A 22 -17.35 6.43 8.11
CA ASN A 22 -17.67 5.00 8.01
C ASN A 22 -16.67 4.23 7.14
N TRP A 23 -15.71 4.90 6.48
CA TRP A 23 -14.71 4.26 5.62
C TRP A 23 -13.30 4.54 6.16
N PRO A 24 -12.98 4.09 7.39
CA PRO A 24 -11.66 4.33 7.96
C PRO A 24 -10.56 3.74 7.07
N LEU A 25 -9.42 4.43 7.03
CA LEU A 25 -8.28 4.03 6.21
C LEU A 25 -7.49 2.91 6.89
N ASN A 26 -6.90 2.03 6.08
CA ASN A 26 -5.79 1.20 6.54
C ASN A 26 -4.49 1.96 6.29
N VAL A 27 -3.60 1.97 7.26
CA VAL A 27 -2.38 2.78 7.26
C VAL A 27 -1.18 1.89 7.45
N LEU A 28 -0.18 2.05 6.58
CA LEU A 28 1.15 1.49 6.78
C LEU A 28 2.09 2.63 7.16
N LEU A 29 2.78 2.49 8.28
CA LEU A 29 3.91 3.36 8.65
C LEU A 29 5.21 2.67 8.31
N SER A 30 6.26 3.44 7.99
CA SER A 30 7.58 2.89 7.70
C SER A 30 8.56 3.33 8.77
N TYR A 31 9.26 2.38 9.38
CA TYR A 31 10.29 2.64 10.37
C TYR A 31 11.41 3.56 9.84
N ALA A 32 11.70 3.50 8.54
CA ALA A 32 12.75 4.30 7.91
C ALA A 32 12.38 5.78 7.68
N ILE A 33 11.14 6.18 7.96
CA ILE A 33 10.64 7.53 7.73
C ILE A 33 10.26 8.17 9.07
N GLU A 34 10.65 9.43 9.26
CA GLU A 34 10.23 10.20 10.43
C GLU A 34 8.73 10.51 10.31
N GLN A 35 7.94 9.97 11.23
CA GLN A 35 6.48 10.07 11.22
C GLN A 35 5.96 10.34 12.64
N HIS A 36 4.76 10.92 12.74
CA HIS A 36 4.09 11.20 14.01
C HIS A 36 3.49 9.92 14.63
N PHE A 37 4.34 8.94 14.96
CA PHE A 37 3.93 7.61 15.43
C PHE A 37 2.89 7.65 16.54
N HIS A 38 3.11 8.45 17.58
CA HIS A 38 2.19 8.59 18.72
C HIS A 38 0.78 9.08 18.31
N GLU A 39 0.68 9.92 17.27
CA GLU A 39 -0.63 10.37 16.77
C GLU A 39 -1.42 9.23 16.12
N PHE A 40 -0.75 8.36 15.36
CA PHE A 40 -1.38 7.19 14.74
C PHE A 40 -1.69 6.09 15.76
N GLN A 41 -0.76 5.85 16.69
CA GLN A 41 -0.81 4.75 17.66
C GLN A 41 -1.81 4.98 18.79
N GLU A 42 -1.94 6.22 19.27
CA GLU A 42 -2.73 6.52 20.48
C GLU A 42 -3.82 7.57 20.23
N ILE A 43 -3.45 8.77 19.77
CA ILE A 43 -4.36 9.92 19.75
C ILE A 43 -5.50 9.72 18.72
N HIS A 44 -5.17 9.19 17.54
CA HIS A 44 -6.11 9.06 16.42
C HIS A 44 -6.35 7.61 15.99
N ARG A 45 -5.90 6.61 16.76
CA ARG A 45 -6.03 5.18 16.42
C ARG A 45 -7.46 4.75 16.06
N LYS A 46 -8.46 5.32 16.74
CA LYS A 46 -9.90 5.02 16.50
C LYS A 46 -10.43 5.53 15.15
N LYS A 47 -9.68 6.40 14.45
CA LYS A 47 -10.03 6.93 13.13
C LYS A 47 -9.43 6.09 11.98
N ILE A 48 -8.65 5.08 12.33
CA ILE A 48 -7.91 4.20 11.43
C ILE A 48 -8.47 2.79 11.61
N CYS A 49 -8.64 2.08 10.50
CA CYS A 49 -9.12 0.71 10.49
C CYS A 49 -7.99 -0.21 10.96
N SER A 50 -7.01 -0.41 10.08
CA SER A 50 -5.81 -1.18 10.34
C SER A 50 -4.55 -0.29 10.36
N LEU A 51 -3.61 -0.61 11.25
CA LEU A 51 -2.32 0.07 11.37
C LEU A 51 -1.20 -0.98 11.36
N ILE A 52 -0.29 -0.89 10.38
CA ILE A 52 0.80 -1.86 10.20
C ILE A 52 2.16 -1.16 10.08
N LEU A 53 3.25 -1.87 10.38
CA LEU A 53 4.61 -1.33 10.37
C LEU A 53 5.50 -2.06 9.36
N ASP A 54 6.00 -1.33 8.36
CA ASP A 54 7.10 -1.73 7.49
C ASP A 54 8.45 -1.42 8.15
N SER A 55 9.39 -2.35 8.03
CA SER A 55 10.77 -2.22 8.51
C SER A 55 11.56 -1.15 7.75
N GLY A 56 11.09 -0.77 6.56
CA GLY A 56 11.73 0.22 5.71
C GLY A 56 12.89 -0.33 4.87
N ALA A 57 12.95 -1.66 4.68
CA ALA A 57 13.94 -2.33 3.82
C ALA A 57 13.98 -1.76 2.40
N TYR A 58 12.85 -1.29 1.86
CA TYR A 58 12.83 -0.61 0.56
C TYR A 58 13.64 0.69 0.56
N THR A 59 13.44 1.52 1.59
CA THR A 59 14.16 2.80 1.76
C THR A 59 15.66 2.53 1.90
N LEU A 60 16.03 1.50 2.65
CA LEU A 60 17.41 1.03 2.81
C LEU A 60 18.06 0.66 1.48
N ASN A 61 17.35 -0.05 0.60
CA ASN A 61 17.88 -0.55 -0.66
C ASN A 61 17.85 0.46 -1.82
N LYS A 62 16.93 1.43 -1.81
CA LYS A 62 16.62 2.28 -2.97
C LYS A 62 16.87 3.77 -2.76
N SER A 63 17.18 4.20 -1.54
CA SER A 63 17.38 5.62 -1.22
C SER A 63 18.52 5.82 -0.22
N LYS A 64 19.00 7.07 -0.08
CA LYS A 64 19.95 7.42 0.97
C LYS A 64 19.20 7.59 2.29
N TRP A 65 19.24 6.57 3.15
CA TRP A 65 18.71 6.70 4.51
C TRP A 65 19.66 7.54 5.38
N ALA A 66 19.37 8.84 5.46
CA ALA A 66 20.27 9.83 6.05
C ALA A 66 20.57 9.60 7.55
N LYS A 67 19.63 9.01 8.31
CA LYS A 67 19.74 8.75 9.75
C LYS A 67 19.77 7.24 10.08
N ARG A 68 20.33 6.41 9.20
CA ARG A 68 20.38 4.95 9.42
C ARG A 68 21.17 4.62 10.70
N PRO A 69 20.61 3.83 11.64
CA PRO A 69 21.37 3.32 12.78
C PRO A 69 22.50 2.39 12.34
N PRO A 70 23.67 2.38 13.03
CA PRO A 70 24.77 1.47 12.70
C PRO A 70 24.40 -0.02 12.76
N ASN A 71 23.59 -0.41 13.74
CA ASN A 71 22.97 -1.73 13.81
C ASN A 71 21.45 -1.57 13.65
N ILE A 72 21.01 -1.66 12.40
CA ILE A 72 19.62 -1.45 12.03
C ILE A 72 18.69 -2.51 12.59
N LEU A 73 19.07 -3.80 12.56
CA LEU A 73 18.26 -4.89 13.07
C LEU A 73 17.95 -4.70 14.56
N ARG A 74 18.98 -4.42 15.36
CA ARG A 74 18.81 -4.16 16.80
C ARG A 74 18.00 -2.90 17.07
N ALA A 75 18.21 -1.83 16.29
CA ALA A 75 17.45 -0.60 16.46
C ALA A 75 15.96 -0.79 16.12
N TYR A 76 15.67 -1.58 15.08
CA TYR A 76 14.32 -1.96 14.69
C TYR A 76 13.67 -2.88 15.73
N ALA A 77 14.38 -3.88 16.24
CA ALA A 77 13.93 -4.77 17.31
C ALA A 77 13.53 -3.98 18.57
N ASN A 78 14.42 -3.13 19.08
CA ASN A 78 14.15 -2.29 20.26
C ASN A 78 12.94 -1.37 20.05
N THR A 79 12.78 -0.80 18.86
CA THR A 79 11.64 0.08 18.55
C THR A 79 10.34 -0.73 18.49
N SER A 80 10.40 -1.92 17.89
CA SER A 80 9.27 -2.82 17.75
C SER A 80 8.84 -3.39 19.10
N GLU A 81 9.77 -3.72 20.00
CA GLU A 81 9.46 -4.15 21.36
C GLU A 81 8.60 -3.12 22.12
N LEU A 82 8.86 -1.83 21.92
CA LEU A 82 8.12 -0.75 22.57
C LEU A 82 6.77 -0.43 21.90
N SER A 83 6.58 -0.81 20.63
CA SER A 83 5.48 -0.30 19.80
C SER A 83 4.63 -1.33 19.08
N SER A 84 5.06 -2.61 19.01
CA SER A 84 4.38 -3.69 18.30
C SER A 84 2.91 -3.83 18.69
N LYS A 85 2.59 -3.64 19.97
CA LYS A 85 1.22 -3.67 20.52
C LYS A 85 0.22 -2.69 19.89
N TYR A 86 0.69 -1.66 19.18
CA TYR A 86 -0.16 -0.68 18.50
C TYR A 86 -0.46 -1.05 17.04
N TYR A 87 0.28 -2.03 16.50
CA TYR A 87 0.14 -2.48 15.13
C TYR A 87 -0.61 -3.80 15.09
N ASP A 88 -1.39 -4.00 14.03
CA ASP A 88 -2.07 -5.28 13.82
C ASP A 88 -1.05 -6.36 13.43
N PHE A 89 0.01 -5.96 12.71
CA PHE A 89 1.21 -6.75 12.46
C PHE A 89 2.37 -5.85 12.02
N ILE A 90 3.59 -6.37 12.15
CA ILE A 90 4.83 -5.71 11.71
C ILE A 90 5.53 -6.63 10.71
N PHE A 91 6.31 -6.08 9.79
CA PHE A 91 7.09 -6.90 8.85
C PHE A 91 8.52 -7.13 9.32
N ASN A 92 9.12 -8.22 8.84
CA ASN A 92 10.54 -8.49 8.99
C ASN A 92 11.41 -7.37 8.38
N LEU A 93 12.66 -7.27 8.83
CA LEU A 93 13.70 -6.52 8.13
C LEU A 93 14.24 -7.36 6.96
N ASP A 94 13.53 -7.33 5.84
CA ASP A 94 13.81 -8.10 4.62
C ASP A 94 14.87 -7.42 3.73
N GLU A 95 16.05 -7.11 4.27
CA GLU A 95 17.01 -6.23 3.59
C GLU A 95 17.66 -6.79 2.32
N ASP A 96 17.68 -8.11 2.10
CA ASP A 96 18.27 -8.71 0.89
C ASP A 96 17.18 -9.15 -0.11
N PHE A 97 17.04 -8.39 -1.20
CA PHE A 97 16.06 -8.64 -2.27
C PHE A 97 16.57 -9.59 -3.37
N SER A 98 17.77 -10.18 -3.22
CA SER A 98 18.36 -11.07 -4.21
C SER A 98 17.71 -12.46 -4.17
N LEU A 99 17.95 -13.27 -5.22
CA LEU A 99 17.51 -14.67 -5.25
C LEU A 99 18.14 -15.56 -4.16
N HIS A 100 19.18 -15.07 -3.49
CA HIS A 100 19.89 -15.77 -2.42
C HIS A 100 19.71 -15.08 -1.06
N GLY A 101 18.82 -14.07 -0.98
CA GLY A 101 18.60 -13.27 0.23
C GLY A 101 17.84 -14.01 1.35
N TYR A 102 17.30 -15.19 1.09
CA TYR A 102 16.52 -15.97 2.06
C TYR A 102 17.25 -16.13 3.40
N ASP A 103 18.53 -16.54 3.38
CA ASP A 103 19.26 -16.83 4.62
C ASP A 103 19.50 -15.56 5.45
N VAL A 104 19.76 -14.41 4.80
CA VAL A 104 19.92 -13.11 5.47
C VAL A 104 18.61 -12.66 6.09
N ASN A 105 17.52 -12.72 5.32
CA ASN A 105 16.21 -12.29 5.81
C ASN A 105 15.67 -13.24 6.88
N MET A 106 15.96 -14.55 6.79
CA MET A 106 15.58 -15.52 7.81
C MET A 106 16.39 -15.34 9.09
N PHE A 107 17.67 -14.98 9.00
CA PHE A 107 18.44 -14.59 10.19
C PHE A 107 17.78 -13.40 10.91
N ASN A 108 17.40 -12.35 10.17
CA ASN A 108 16.68 -11.21 10.75
C ASN A 108 15.32 -11.62 11.35
N GLN A 109 14.60 -12.53 10.69
CA GLN A 109 13.34 -13.08 11.20
C GLN A 109 13.52 -13.75 12.55
N ILE A 110 14.51 -14.65 12.66
CA ILE A 110 14.79 -15.42 13.89
C ILE A 110 15.22 -14.48 15.02
N GLU A 111 16.12 -13.53 14.76
CA GLU A 111 16.56 -12.58 15.80
C GLU A 111 15.41 -11.73 16.35
N LEU A 112 14.43 -11.36 15.51
CA LEU A 112 13.24 -10.63 15.96
C LEU A 112 12.29 -11.54 16.76
N GLU A 113 12.12 -12.80 16.34
CA GLU A 113 11.31 -13.78 17.06
C GLU A 113 11.91 -14.14 18.44
N GLU A 114 13.22 -14.30 18.53
CA GLU A 114 13.94 -14.50 19.79
C GLU A 114 13.81 -13.30 20.73
N ALA A 115 13.55 -12.11 20.19
CA ALA A 115 13.18 -10.91 20.94
C ALA A 115 11.70 -10.83 21.33
N ASN A 116 10.94 -11.93 21.21
CA ASN A 116 9.49 -12.03 21.47
C ASN A 116 8.63 -11.13 20.57
N LEU A 117 9.10 -10.83 19.35
CA LEU A 117 8.28 -10.19 18.33
C LEU A 117 7.68 -11.27 17.42
N ALA A 118 6.63 -10.90 16.68
CA ALA A 118 6.02 -11.76 15.68
C ALA A 118 5.98 -11.05 14.31
N PRO A 119 7.14 -10.80 13.67
CA PRO A 119 7.17 -10.14 12.38
C PRO A 119 6.66 -11.07 11.27
N VAL A 120 5.97 -10.50 10.30
CA VAL A 120 5.54 -11.18 9.08
C VAL A 120 6.75 -11.41 8.18
N PRO A 121 7.07 -12.67 7.80
CA PRO A 121 8.17 -12.97 6.89
C PRO A 121 7.84 -12.51 5.46
N VAL A 122 8.89 -12.26 4.67
CA VAL A 122 8.77 -11.71 3.31
C VAL A 122 9.44 -12.63 2.28
N ILE A 123 8.69 -13.02 1.26
CA ILE A 123 9.18 -13.78 0.10
C ILE A 123 9.79 -12.83 -0.92
N HIS A 124 11.00 -13.14 -1.40
CA HIS A 124 11.67 -12.43 -2.50
C HIS A 124 11.89 -13.31 -3.73
N ASN A 125 11.91 -14.63 -3.57
CA ASN A 125 12.02 -15.56 -4.69
C ASN A 125 10.68 -16.20 -5.05
N ILE A 126 10.06 -15.66 -6.11
CA ILE A 126 8.81 -16.20 -6.68
C ILE A 126 9.03 -17.05 -7.93
N ASN A 127 10.28 -17.46 -8.23
CA ASN A 127 10.55 -18.34 -9.37
C ASN A 127 10.13 -19.78 -9.10
N ASN A 128 10.00 -20.15 -7.84
CA ASN A 128 9.47 -21.41 -7.36
C ASN A 128 8.64 -21.12 -6.08
N THR A 129 8.21 -22.17 -5.38
CA THR A 129 7.42 -22.07 -4.14
C THR A 129 8.24 -22.46 -2.91
N ASP A 130 9.57 -22.48 -2.98
CA ASP A 130 10.39 -23.07 -1.92
C ASP A 130 10.32 -22.21 -0.65
N GLU A 131 10.47 -20.88 -0.76
CA GLU A 131 10.30 -19.95 0.38
C GLU A 131 8.88 -20.04 0.94
N ALA A 132 7.87 -20.08 0.09
CA ALA A 132 6.47 -20.21 0.51
C ALA A 132 6.23 -21.49 1.31
N ARG A 133 6.75 -22.63 0.83
CA ARG A 133 6.63 -23.93 1.53
C ARG A 133 7.36 -23.91 2.87
N ARG A 134 8.54 -23.29 2.95
CA ARG A 134 9.24 -23.13 4.24
C ARG A 134 8.43 -22.34 5.24
N PHE A 135 7.83 -21.22 4.84
CA PHE A 135 6.97 -20.44 5.74
C PHE A 135 5.67 -21.18 6.10
N ILE A 136 5.13 -22.01 5.20
CA ILE A 136 4.02 -22.92 5.52
C ILE A 136 4.44 -23.93 6.58
N ASP A 137 5.58 -24.59 6.40
CA ASP A 137 6.08 -25.62 7.32
C ASP A 137 6.43 -25.04 8.71
N LEU A 138 6.81 -23.76 8.76
CA LEU A 138 7.06 -23.01 10.00
C LEU A 138 5.78 -22.50 10.69
N GLY A 139 4.62 -22.59 10.02
CA GLY A 139 3.32 -22.29 10.63
C GLY A 139 2.97 -20.81 10.73
N TYR A 140 3.46 -19.96 9.81
CA TYR A 140 3.07 -18.54 9.78
C TYR A 140 1.64 -18.35 9.26
N ASP A 141 0.86 -17.48 9.90
CA ASP A 141 -0.51 -17.14 9.46
C ASP A 141 -0.54 -16.12 8.32
N ILE A 142 0.50 -15.28 8.23
CA ILE A 142 0.63 -14.21 7.25
C ILE A 142 2.03 -14.29 6.64
N VAL A 143 2.10 -14.18 5.32
CA VAL A 143 3.36 -14.07 4.58
C VAL A 143 3.26 -12.94 3.57
N ALA A 144 4.27 -12.08 3.54
CA ALA A 144 4.36 -10.99 2.58
C ALA A 144 5.14 -11.40 1.32
N ILE A 145 4.90 -10.70 0.22
CA ILE A 145 5.68 -10.85 -1.02
C ILE A 145 6.27 -9.48 -1.37
N GLY A 146 7.59 -9.39 -1.23
CA GLY A 146 8.38 -8.18 -1.38
C GLY A 146 8.80 -7.90 -2.83
N GLN A 147 9.86 -7.11 -2.98
CA GLN A 147 10.49 -6.89 -4.28
C GLN A 147 11.25 -8.14 -4.73
N CYS A 148 10.90 -8.66 -5.91
CA CYS A 148 11.54 -9.83 -6.50
C CYS A 148 12.48 -9.45 -7.64
N GLN A 149 13.64 -10.12 -7.74
CA GLN A 149 14.52 -10.02 -8.90
C GLN A 149 13.79 -10.49 -10.18
N GLY A 150 13.82 -9.67 -11.23
CA GLY A 150 13.06 -9.92 -12.46
C GLY A 150 11.59 -9.50 -12.40
N GLY A 151 11.18 -8.80 -11.33
CA GLY A 151 9.84 -8.27 -11.15
C GLY A 151 8.83 -9.33 -10.70
N ARG A 152 7.55 -8.95 -10.71
CA ARG A 152 6.44 -9.76 -10.21
C ARG A 152 5.41 -10.07 -11.31
N PRO A 153 5.74 -10.91 -12.31
CA PRO A 153 4.79 -11.27 -13.35
C PRO A 153 3.63 -12.08 -12.75
N ILE A 154 2.40 -11.79 -13.19
CA ILE A 154 1.17 -12.37 -12.60
C ILE A 154 1.16 -13.90 -12.55
N LYS A 155 1.76 -14.57 -13.54
CA LYS A 155 1.86 -16.04 -13.57
C LYS A 155 2.68 -16.60 -12.40
N LYS A 156 3.79 -15.95 -12.05
CA LYS A 156 4.65 -16.37 -10.93
C LYS A 156 4.00 -16.03 -9.59
N LEU A 157 3.45 -14.82 -9.48
CA LEU A 157 2.67 -14.41 -8.30
C LEU A 157 1.52 -15.39 -8.02
N ARG A 158 0.77 -15.79 -9.05
CA ARG A 158 -0.34 -16.75 -8.90
C ARG A 158 0.11 -18.05 -8.27
N HIS A 159 1.24 -18.60 -8.69
CA HIS A 159 1.71 -19.88 -8.16
C HIS A 159 2.02 -19.80 -6.67
N VAL A 160 2.72 -18.76 -6.24
CA VAL A 160 3.08 -18.54 -4.83
C VAL A 160 1.85 -18.20 -3.99
N ILE A 161 1.02 -17.26 -4.43
CA ILE A 161 -0.16 -16.82 -3.67
C ILE A 161 -1.17 -17.94 -3.52
N ASN A 162 -1.43 -18.73 -4.56
CA ASN A 162 -2.32 -19.89 -4.45
C ASN A 162 -1.73 -20.94 -3.50
N THR A 163 -0.41 -21.17 -3.53
CA THR A 163 0.23 -22.09 -2.58
C THR A 163 0.02 -21.65 -1.13
N LEU A 164 0.16 -20.35 -0.83
CA LEU A 164 -0.12 -19.81 0.50
C LEU A 164 -1.61 -19.95 0.86
N HIS A 165 -2.49 -19.54 -0.05
CA HIS A 165 -3.94 -19.56 0.17
C HIS A 165 -4.48 -20.98 0.38
N ASP A 166 -4.03 -21.97 -0.41
CA ASP A 166 -4.43 -23.37 -0.29
C ASP A 166 -3.95 -24.00 1.03
N SER A 167 -2.96 -23.38 1.70
CA SER A 167 -2.49 -23.70 3.04
C SER A 167 -3.06 -22.78 4.13
N ASN A 168 -4.13 -22.03 3.83
CA ASN A 168 -4.80 -21.10 4.74
C ASN A 168 -3.91 -19.96 5.28
N ILE A 169 -2.89 -19.55 4.51
CA ILE A 169 -2.01 -18.42 4.84
C ILE A 169 -2.46 -17.16 4.11
N LYS A 170 -2.55 -16.05 4.85
CA LYS A 170 -2.90 -14.73 4.32
C LYS A 170 -1.70 -14.12 3.59
N ALA A 171 -1.86 -13.76 2.32
CA ALA A 171 -0.81 -13.12 1.54
C ALA A 171 -0.89 -11.59 1.56
N HIS A 172 0.20 -10.91 1.96
CA HIS A 172 0.38 -9.46 1.80
C HIS A 172 1.23 -9.14 0.56
N LEU A 173 0.79 -8.24 -0.32
CA LEU A 173 1.56 -7.82 -1.50
C LEU A 173 2.15 -6.41 -1.36
N PHE A 174 3.48 -6.32 -1.30
CA PHE A 174 4.15 -5.03 -1.21
C PHE A 174 4.14 -4.25 -2.52
N GLY A 175 3.60 -3.03 -2.47
CA GLY A 175 3.66 -2.05 -3.55
C GLY A 175 3.05 -2.53 -4.88
N VAL A 176 2.03 -3.39 -4.82
CA VAL A 176 1.28 -3.86 -6.00
C VAL A 176 -0.12 -3.27 -5.97
N THR A 177 -0.36 -2.29 -6.85
CA THR A 177 -1.64 -1.58 -6.97
C THR A 177 -2.32 -1.75 -8.32
N LYS A 178 -1.80 -2.66 -9.16
CA LYS A 178 -2.44 -2.99 -10.43
C LYS A 178 -3.74 -3.76 -10.15
N LEU A 179 -4.83 -3.35 -10.78
CA LEU A 179 -6.14 -3.94 -10.54
C LEU A 179 -6.19 -5.44 -10.90
N GLU A 180 -5.58 -5.83 -12.02
CA GLU A 180 -5.60 -7.22 -12.49
C GLU A 180 -5.07 -8.25 -11.46
N PRO A 181 -3.84 -8.15 -10.92
CA PRO A 181 -3.37 -9.09 -9.91
C PRO A 181 -4.18 -9.01 -8.62
N LEU A 182 -4.63 -7.83 -8.20
CA LEU A 182 -5.44 -7.68 -6.99
C LEU A 182 -6.80 -8.36 -7.12
N MET A 183 -7.47 -8.27 -8.26
CA MET A 183 -8.76 -8.93 -8.49
C MET A 183 -8.64 -10.45 -8.67
N LYS A 184 -7.63 -10.91 -9.42
CA LYS A 184 -7.56 -12.30 -9.91
C LYS A 184 -6.84 -13.27 -8.97
N LEU A 185 -6.26 -12.80 -7.88
CA LEU A 185 -5.46 -13.57 -6.94
C LEU A 185 -6.03 -13.41 -5.52
N PRO A 186 -5.97 -14.44 -4.66
CA PRO A 186 -6.45 -14.36 -3.29
C PRO A 186 -5.45 -13.58 -2.41
N VAL A 187 -5.32 -12.29 -2.68
CA VAL A 187 -4.50 -11.35 -1.91
C VAL A 187 -5.31 -10.88 -0.71
N TRP A 188 -4.79 -11.11 0.49
CA TRP A 188 -5.45 -10.68 1.72
C TRP A 188 -5.26 -9.19 1.96
N SER A 189 -4.06 -8.68 1.76
CA SER A 189 -3.77 -7.25 1.88
C SER A 189 -2.65 -6.79 0.95
N CYS A 190 -2.57 -5.48 0.73
CA CYS A 190 -1.47 -4.83 0.01
C CYS A 190 -1.25 -3.41 0.56
N ASP A 191 -0.23 -2.74 0.06
CA ASP A 191 0.04 -1.33 0.35
C ASP A 191 0.33 -0.51 -0.92
N SER A 192 0.22 0.81 -0.78
CA SER A 192 0.49 1.77 -1.83
C SER A 192 1.16 3.02 -1.29
N SER A 193 2.33 3.35 -1.83
CA SER A 193 2.91 4.70 -1.78
C SER A 193 2.69 5.49 -3.09
N SER A 194 2.08 4.86 -4.11
CA SER A 194 1.88 5.49 -5.42
C SER A 194 0.96 6.71 -5.36
N TRP A 195 0.01 6.74 -4.43
CA TRP A 195 -0.90 7.86 -4.20
C TRP A 195 -0.16 9.20 -4.00
N VAL A 196 0.91 9.22 -3.21
CA VAL A 196 1.69 10.44 -2.96
C VAL A 196 2.67 10.74 -4.09
N GLN A 197 3.14 9.72 -4.81
CA GLN A 197 3.98 9.93 -6.00
C GLN A 197 3.19 10.62 -7.11
N TYR A 198 1.92 10.24 -7.31
CA TYR A 198 1.03 10.92 -8.25
C TYR A 198 0.88 12.41 -7.90
N VAL A 199 0.68 12.74 -6.62
CA VAL A 199 0.62 14.14 -6.15
C VAL A 199 1.88 14.92 -6.55
N LYS A 200 3.06 14.37 -6.29
CA LYS A 200 4.35 15.00 -6.63
C LYS A 200 4.51 15.28 -8.12
N TYR A 201 3.86 14.49 -8.98
CA TYR A 201 3.87 14.69 -10.42
C TYR A 201 2.69 15.52 -10.94
N GLY A 202 1.88 16.11 -10.05
CA GLY A 202 0.70 16.90 -10.39
C GLY A 202 -0.46 16.05 -10.89
N GLN A 203 -0.57 14.81 -10.43
CA GLN A 203 -1.53 13.82 -10.92
C GLN A 203 -2.54 13.44 -9.86
N VAL A 204 -3.75 13.14 -10.33
CA VAL A 204 -4.77 12.44 -9.55
C VAL A 204 -5.26 11.21 -10.30
N MET A 205 -5.65 10.20 -9.55
CA MET A 205 -6.31 9.00 -10.02
C MET A 205 -7.79 9.09 -9.64
N TRP A 206 -8.68 8.60 -10.50
CA TRP A 206 -10.09 8.48 -10.16
C TRP A 206 -10.74 7.33 -10.92
N TRP A 207 -11.90 6.89 -10.42
CA TRP A 207 -12.69 5.84 -11.02
C TRP A 207 -13.72 6.45 -11.97
N ASN A 208 -13.51 6.32 -13.28
CA ASN A 208 -14.43 6.79 -14.29
C ASN A 208 -15.50 5.72 -14.60
N GLU A 209 -16.69 5.92 -14.08
CA GLU A 209 -17.83 5.00 -14.26
C GLU A 209 -18.24 4.85 -15.74
N GLU A 210 -17.97 5.86 -16.59
CA GLU A 210 -18.25 5.80 -18.03
C GLU A 210 -17.37 4.78 -18.78
N LEU A 211 -16.27 4.33 -18.16
CA LEU A 211 -15.29 3.42 -18.75
C LEU A 211 -15.26 2.04 -18.08
N VAL A 212 -16.28 1.71 -17.27
CA VAL A 212 -16.31 0.48 -16.46
C VAL A 212 -16.17 -0.80 -17.30
N ASP A 213 -16.68 -0.80 -18.53
CA ASP A 213 -16.61 -1.93 -19.46
C ASP A 213 -15.20 -2.13 -20.07
N TRP A 214 -14.28 -1.19 -19.84
CA TRP A 214 -12.94 -1.16 -20.43
C TRP A 214 -11.85 -1.13 -19.35
N ASP A 215 -11.52 0.07 -18.89
CA ASP A 215 -10.59 0.34 -17.81
C ASP A 215 -11.08 1.60 -17.10
N PRO A 216 -11.75 1.46 -15.94
CA PRO A 216 -12.30 2.61 -15.22
C PRO A 216 -11.22 3.45 -14.53
N ILE A 217 -9.95 3.01 -14.53
CA ILE A 217 -8.88 3.72 -13.83
C ILE A 217 -8.30 4.81 -14.74
N GLU A 218 -8.62 6.05 -14.42
CA GLU A 218 -8.14 7.20 -15.17
C GLU A 218 -7.13 8.02 -14.37
N ARG A 219 -6.11 8.53 -15.06
CA ARG A 219 -5.05 9.36 -14.49
C ARG A 219 -5.09 10.75 -15.11
N ILE A 220 -5.42 11.73 -14.30
CA ILE A 220 -5.58 13.13 -14.71
C ILE A 220 -4.36 13.92 -14.26
N TYR A 221 -3.80 14.71 -15.17
CA TYR A 221 -2.64 15.57 -14.95
C TYR A 221 -3.04 17.04 -14.93
N PHE A 222 -2.58 17.74 -13.90
CA PHE A 222 -2.73 19.17 -13.67
C PHE A 222 -1.39 19.88 -13.92
N PRO A 223 -1.12 20.32 -15.16
CA PRO A 223 0.11 21.06 -15.46
C PRO A 223 0.11 22.46 -14.86
N ASP A 224 1.30 23.03 -14.69
CA ASP A 224 1.49 24.42 -14.27
C ASP A 224 0.91 25.42 -15.28
N LYS A 225 0.93 25.08 -16.59
CA LYS A 225 0.29 25.85 -17.65
C LYS A 225 -0.73 24.98 -18.37
N GLN A 226 -1.91 25.54 -18.65
CA GLN A 226 -3.03 24.80 -19.26
C GLN A 226 -2.67 24.13 -20.60
N VAL A 227 -1.78 24.75 -21.37
CA VAL A 227 -1.32 24.28 -22.67
C VAL A 227 -0.34 23.11 -22.60
N ASP A 228 0.30 22.90 -21.45
CA ASP A 228 1.33 21.88 -21.31
C ASP A 228 0.71 20.49 -21.29
N HIS A 229 1.30 19.57 -22.05
CA HIS A 229 0.83 18.20 -22.12
C HIS A 229 2.01 17.25 -22.03
N ASP A 230 1.99 16.35 -21.04
CA ASP A 230 2.91 15.22 -20.96
C ASP A 230 2.08 13.92 -20.92
N PRO A 231 2.00 13.17 -22.03
CA PRO A 231 1.20 11.94 -22.08
C PRO A 231 1.67 10.90 -21.06
N ARG A 232 2.93 10.96 -20.62
CA ARG A 232 3.46 10.05 -19.59
C ARG A 232 2.89 10.35 -18.21
N LYS A 233 2.37 11.57 -18.00
CA LYS A 233 1.77 12.00 -16.73
C LYS A 233 0.26 11.76 -16.65
N GLY A 234 -0.39 11.48 -17.77
CA GLY A 234 -1.84 11.24 -17.82
C GLY A 234 -2.54 12.24 -18.73
N ARG A 235 -3.88 12.23 -18.69
CA ARG A 235 -4.70 13.12 -19.50
C ARG A 235 -4.70 14.52 -18.91
N ASN A 236 -4.43 15.54 -19.71
CA ASN A 236 -4.49 16.93 -19.27
C ASN A 236 -5.93 17.28 -18.88
N TYR A 237 -6.13 17.75 -17.64
CA TYR A 237 -7.44 18.12 -17.10
C TYR A 237 -8.25 19.07 -18.00
N TRP A 238 -7.62 20.08 -18.60
CA TRP A 238 -8.28 21.08 -19.46
C TRP A 238 -8.73 20.55 -20.82
N ARG A 239 -8.19 19.41 -21.23
CA ARG A 239 -8.53 18.73 -22.49
C ARG A 239 -9.16 17.36 -22.25
N TYR A 240 -9.61 17.09 -21.02
CA TYR A 240 -10.13 15.80 -20.65
C TYR A 240 -11.58 15.65 -21.10
N ASP A 241 -11.87 14.62 -21.89
CA ASP A 241 -13.19 14.40 -22.48
C ASP A 241 -14.30 14.25 -21.42
N TYR A 242 -13.97 13.64 -20.27
CA TYR A 242 -14.89 13.43 -19.14
C TYR A 242 -14.71 14.45 -18.01
N LYS A 243 -14.27 15.68 -18.35
CA LYS A 243 -14.03 16.75 -17.36
C LYS A 243 -15.28 17.04 -16.52
N ALA A 244 -16.46 17.10 -17.12
CA ALA A 244 -17.69 17.44 -16.39
C ALA A 244 -18.08 16.38 -15.35
N GLN A 245 -17.90 15.10 -15.70
CA GLN A 245 -18.12 13.96 -14.80
C GLN A 245 -17.10 13.98 -13.67
N PHE A 246 -15.84 14.25 -13.99
CA PHE A 246 -14.79 14.36 -12.98
C PHE A 246 -15.04 15.53 -12.01
N ASP A 247 -15.43 16.71 -12.51
CA ASP A 247 -15.78 17.86 -11.67
C ASP A 247 -16.98 17.54 -10.75
N THR A 248 -17.99 16.85 -11.29
CA THR A 248 -19.14 16.38 -10.51
C THR A 248 -18.72 15.39 -9.43
N TYR A 249 -17.82 14.47 -9.74
CA TYR A 249 -17.25 13.53 -8.78
C TYR A 249 -16.52 14.25 -7.65
N LEU A 250 -15.68 15.26 -7.96
CA LEU A 250 -14.98 16.06 -6.95
C LEU A 250 -15.94 16.79 -6.01
N ASP A 251 -16.97 17.44 -6.57
CA ASP A 251 -17.96 18.19 -5.81
C ASP A 251 -18.78 17.26 -4.91
N GLN A 252 -19.33 16.18 -5.46
CA GLN A 252 -20.21 15.28 -4.72
C GLN A 252 -19.48 14.45 -3.66
N LYS A 253 -18.26 13.98 -3.94
CA LYS A 253 -17.54 13.09 -3.02
C LYS A 253 -16.72 13.84 -1.99
N LEU A 254 -16.10 14.96 -2.39
CA LEU A 254 -15.12 15.66 -1.56
C LEU A 254 -15.54 17.09 -1.22
N GLY A 255 -16.58 17.64 -1.86
CA GLY A 255 -16.99 19.02 -1.69
C GLY A 255 -15.93 20.01 -2.20
N ILE A 256 -15.13 19.62 -3.19
CA ILE A 256 -14.05 20.44 -3.74
C ILE A 256 -14.23 20.66 -5.24
N THR A 257 -13.55 21.69 -5.74
CA THR A 257 -13.48 22.04 -7.16
C THR A 257 -12.06 21.91 -7.69
N HIS A 258 -11.90 21.99 -9.01
CA HIS A 258 -10.58 22.00 -9.64
C HIS A 258 -9.65 23.12 -9.14
N ASP A 259 -10.18 24.25 -8.67
CA ASP A 259 -9.37 25.35 -8.09
C ASP A 259 -8.55 24.85 -6.89
N HIS A 260 -9.12 23.94 -6.09
CA HIS A 260 -8.41 23.31 -4.98
C HIS A 260 -7.26 22.42 -5.48
N LEU A 261 -7.42 21.80 -6.66
CA LEU A 261 -6.40 20.96 -7.28
C LEU A 261 -5.33 21.76 -8.02
N THR A 262 -5.49 23.06 -8.23
CA THR A 262 -4.48 23.94 -8.85
C THR A 262 -3.96 25.04 -7.93
N GLY A 263 -4.58 25.24 -6.78
CA GLY A 263 -4.22 26.28 -5.81
C GLY A 263 -3.01 25.94 -4.92
N SER A 264 -2.80 26.79 -3.91
CA SER A 264 -1.66 26.68 -2.99
C SER A 264 -1.64 25.41 -2.14
N GLU A 265 -2.82 24.85 -1.85
CA GLU A 265 -2.98 23.59 -1.10
C GLU A 265 -3.16 22.38 -2.03
N SER A 266 -2.81 22.50 -3.31
CA SER A 266 -3.07 21.47 -4.31
C SER A 266 -2.50 20.10 -3.96
N GLU A 267 -1.34 20.02 -3.31
CA GLU A 267 -0.78 18.74 -2.87
C GLU A 267 -1.69 18.02 -1.86
N HIS A 268 -2.29 18.77 -0.92
CA HIS A 268 -3.21 18.21 0.06
C HIS A 268 -4.47 17.66 -0.62
N TYR A 269 -5.11 18.46 -1.47
CA TYR A 269 -6.36 18.08 -2.13
C TYR A 269 -6.17 16.97 -3.17
N ARG A 270 -5.10 17.02 -3.98
CA ARG A 270 -4.74 15.91 -4.88
C ARG A 270 -4.47 14.63 -4.09
N GLY A 271 -3.85 14.75 -2.91
CA GLY A 271 -3.66 13.63 -1.98
C GLY A 271 -4.97 13.02 -1.52
N LEU A 272 -5.95 13.84 -1.15
CA LEU A 272 -7.30 13.36 -0.77
C LEU A 272 -8.01 12.65 -1.91
N VAL A 273 -7.95 13.19 -3.14
CA VAL A 273 -8.52 12.53 -4.32
C VAL A 273 -7.88 11.15 -4.54
N ASN A 274 -6.55 11.06 -4.45
CA ASN A 274 -5.86 9.78 -4.61
C ASN A 274 -6.18 8.79 -3.50
N ILE A 275 -6.26 9.24 -2.24
CA ILE A 275 -6.66 8.38 -1.11
C ILE A 275 -8.08 7.83 -1.34
N LEU A 276 -9.02 8.68 -1.77
CA LEU A 276 -10.38 8.24 -2.10
C LEU A 276 -10.36 7.17 -3.20
N PHE A 277 -9.63 7.39 -4.29
CA PHE A 277 -9.47 6.41 -5.35
C PHE A 277 -8.95 5.05 -4.84
N PHE A 278 -7.92 5.04 -4.00
CA PHE A 278 -7.39 3.79 -3.44
C PHE A 278 -8.38 3.12 -2.48
N LYS A 279 -9.18 3.90 -1.73
CA LYS A 279 -10.24 3.36 -0.87
C LYS A 279 -11.40 2.76 -1.68
N GLU A 280 -11.76 3.38 -2.80
CA GLU A 280 -12.75 2.82 -3.73
C GLU A 280 -12.23 1.54 -4.40
N MET A 281 -10.96 1.51 -4.80
CA MET A 281 -10.30 0.30 -5.31
C MET A 281 -10.33 -0.84 -4.28
N GLU A 282 -9.99 -0.57 -3.01
CA GLU A 282 -10.05 -1.55 -1.93
C GLU A 282 -11.45 -2.20 -1.83
N ARG A 283 -12.49 -1.36 -1.83
CA ARG A 283 -13.89 -1.80 -1.74
C ARG A 283 -14.29 -2.63 -2.95
N TYR A 284 -13.98 -2.14 -4.14
CA TYR A 284 -14.30 -2.83 -5.40
C TYR A 284 -13.64 -4.21 -5.47
N VAL A 285 -12.34 -4.30 -5.16
CA VAL A 285 -11.63 -5.59 -5.16
C VAL A 285 -12.16 -6.51 -4.07
N THR A 286 -12.45 -5.99 -2.87
CA THR A 286 -13.02 -6.80 -1.78
C THR A 286 -14.39 -7.36 -2.17
N GLU A 287 -15.26 -6.55 -2.76
CA GLU A 287 -16.55 -6.99 -3.25
C GLU A 287 -16.40 -8.05 -4.36
N PHE A 288 -15.47 -7.85 -5.28
CA PHE A 288 -15.18 -8.81 -6.35
C PHE A 288 -14.66 -10.14 -5.78
N HIS A 289 -13.75 -10.10 -4.81
CA HIS A 289 -13.24 -11.29 -4.10
C HIS A 289 -14.37 -12.10 -3.50
N THR A 290 -15.26 -11.46 -2.72
CA THR A 290 -16.35 -12.15 -2.02
C THR A 290 -17.44 -12.63 -2.97
N LYS A 291 -17.88 -11.79 -3.93
CA LYS A 291 -19.06 -12.08 -4.77
C LYS A 291 -18.75 -12.90 -6.02
N VAL A 292 -17.54 -12.78 -6.56
CA VAL A 292 -17.18 -13.39 -7.86
C VAL A 292 -16.17 -14.52 -7.68
N CYS A 293 -15.11 -14.29 -6.90
CA CYS A 293 -14.06 -15.30 -6.72
C CYS A 293 -14.34 -16.30 -5.59
N GLY A 294 -15.21 -15.95 -4.64
CA GLY A 294 -15.41 -16.73 -3.41
C GLY A 294 -14.24 -16.66 -2.44
N TYR A 295 -13.33 -15.69 -2.61
CA TYR A 295 -12.25 -15.44 -1.66
C TYR A 295 -12.86 -14.71 -0.45
N VAL A 296 -12.85 -15.38 0.69
CA VAL A 296 -13.27 -14.84 1.98
C VAL A 296 -12.08 -14.95 2.91
N PHE A 297 -11.70 -13.83 3.51
CA PHE A 297 -10.65 -13.79 4.49
C PHE A 297 -11.26 -13.40 5.82
N ASP A 298 -10.94 -14.14 6.87
CA ASP A 298 -11.35 -13.78 8.22
C ASP A 298 -10.73 -12.43 8.59
N GLU A 299 -11.56 -11.55 9.17
CA GLU A 299 -11.16 -10.24 9.72
C GLU A 299 -10.15 -10.40 10.86
#